data_AF-A0A0S2EQP6-F1
#
_entry.id   AF-A0A0S2EQP6-F1
#
_cell.length_a   1.000
_cell.length_b   1.000
_cell.length_c   1.000
_cell.angle_alpha   90.00
_cell.angle_beta   90.00
_cell.angle_gamma   90.00
#
_symmetry.space_group_name_H-M   'P 1'
#
loop_
_entity.id
_entity.type
_entity.pdbx_description
1 polymer ?
#
loop_
_entity_poly.entity_id
_entity_poly.type
_entity_poly.pdbx_seq_one_letter_code
_entity_poly.pdbx_strand_id
1 'polypeptide(L)'
;MTGTTHRQFFGDEERDFALPNAQAFELERVTGSGFGALARRILSDDYSLADLHQTIRLALIGGGTDPQEAAALLSAYVYPRPVNEARLLTLSIVGAAYFGTDAEGEKEAQ
;
A
#
# COMPACT_ATOMS: atom_id res chain seq x y z
N MET A 1 4.89 -2.57 -20.80
CA MET A 1 3.73 -1.94 -20.14
C MET A 1 4.12 -1.81 -18.68
N THR A 2 4.28 -0.59 -18.17
CA THR A 2 4.63 -0.32 -16.78
C THR A 2 3.45 -0.74 -15.90
N GLY A 3 3.66 -1.66 -14.95
CA GLY A 3 2.62 -2.07 -14.00
C GLY A 3 2.37 -0.95 -12.98
N THR A 4 1.38 -1.10 -12.10
CA THR A 4 1.22 -0.23 -10.91
C THR A 4 1.14 -1.04 -9.62
N THR A 5 1.42 -2.34 -9.72
CA THR A 5 1.43 -3.29 -8.61
C THR A 5 2.82 -3.31 -7.99
N HIS A 6 2.87 -3.12 -6.68
CA HIS A 6 4.04 -3.38 -5.85
C HIS A 6 3.96 -4.80 -5.30
N ARG A 7 5.00 -5.61 -5.46
CA ARG A 7 5.05 -6.98 -4.95
C ARG A 7 6.12 -7.08 -3.86
N GLN A 8 5.79 -7.70 -2.73
CA GLN A 8 6.77 -8.02 -1.70
C GLN A 8 6.28 -9.09 -0.73
N PHE A 9 7.21 -9.74 -0.04
CA PHE A 9 6.91 -10.55 1.12
C PHE A 9 6.20 -9.73 2.21
N PHE A 10 5.07 -10.22 2.69
CA PHE A 10 4.32 -9.61 3.78
C PHE A 10 3.55 -10.65 4.58
N GLY A 11 3.91 -10.75 5.87
CA GLY A 11 3.35 -11.75 6.77
C GLY A 11 3.92 -13.13 6.47
N ASP A 12 3.21 -13.87 5.63
CA ASP A 12 3.42 -15.29 5.36
C ASP A 12 3.80 -15.61 3.91
N GLU A 13 3.56 -14.71 2.96
CA GLU A 13 3.83 -14.94 1.54
C GLU A 13 4.15 -13.66 0.76
N GLU A 14 4.54 -13.83 -0.51
CA GLU A 14 4.63 -12.74 -1.48
C GLU A 14 3.23 -12.23 -1.81
N ARG A 15 2.98 -10.94 -1.55
CA ARG A 15 1.69 -10.31 -1.79
C ARG A 15 1.80 -9.19 -2.80
N ASP A 16 0.78 -9.11 -3.65
CA ASP A 16 0.60 -8.02 -4.58
C ASP A 16 -0.17 -6.89 -3.87
N PHE A 17 0.31 -5.67 -4.00
CA PHE A 17 -0.29 -4.45 -3.50
C PHE A 17 -0.57 -3.52 -4.67
N ALA A 18 -1.83 -3.22 -4.94
CA ALA A 18 -2.22 -2.36 -6.05
C ALA A 18 -3.33 -1.40 -5.63
N LEU A 19 -3.28 -0.17 -6.13
CA LEU A 19 -4.33 0.82 -5.95
C LEU A 19 -5.01 1.14 -7.29
N PRO A 20 -5.86 0.24 -7.83
CA PRO A 20 -6.70 0.62 -8.96
C PRO A 20 -7.65 1.75 -8.56
N ASN A 21 -8.24 2.41 -9.56
CA ASN A 21 -9.10 3.58 -9.34
C ASN A 21 -10.19 3.35 -8.28
N ALA A 22 -10.79 2.16 -8.21
CA ALA A 22 -11.81 1.86 -7.20
C ALA A 22 -11.27 1.93 -5.77
N GLN A 23 -10.09 1.35 -5.51
CA GLN A 23 -9.41 1.38 -4.21
C GLN A 23 -8.88 2.78 -3.90
N ALA A 24 -8.39 3.51 -4.90
CA ALA A 24 -7.98 4.90 -4.72
C ALA A 24 -9.17 5.79 -4.31
N PHE A 25 -10.33 5.67 -4.97
CA PHE A 25 -11.54 6.41 -4.58
C PHE A 25 -12.04 6.02 -3.19
N GLU A 26 -12.00 4.74 -2.84
CA GLU A 26 -12.37 4.30 -1.50
C GLU A 26 -11.39 4.85 -0.45
N LEU A 27 -10.10 4.90 -0.77
CA LEU A 27 -9.06 5.49 0.10
C LEU A 27 -9.35 6.97 0.35
N GLU A 28 -9.68 7.73 -0.69
CA GLU A 28 -10.08 9.14 -0.55
C GLU A 28 -11.32 9.29 0.35
N ARG A 29 -12.31 8.41 0.18
CA ARG A 29 -13.54 8.43 0.98
C ARG A 29 -13.27 8.16 2.47
N VAL A 30 -12.46 7.15 2.81
CA VAL A 30 -12.22 6.76 4.21
C VAL A 30 -11.22 7.65 4.93
N THR A 31 -10.32 8.33 4.20
CA THR A 31 -9.36 9.27 4.77
C THR A 31 -9.82 10.73 4.70
N GLY A 32 -10.88 11.01 3.95
CA GLY A 32 -11.40 12.37 3.73
C GLY A 32 -10.43 13.28 2.98
N SER A 33 -9.46 12.71 2.25
CA SER A 33 -8.38 13.44 1.60
C SER A 33 -8.18 12.90 0.19
N GLY A 34 -8.03 13.80 -0.79
CA GLY A 34 -7.67 13.38 -2.16
C GLY A 34 -6.31 12.66 -2.19
N PHE A 35 -6.12 11.78 -3.17
CA PHE A 35 -4.94 10.91 -3.26
C PHE A 35 -3.62 11.69 -3.24
N GLY A 36 -3.57 12.83 -3.94
CA GLY A 36 -2.42 13.74 -3.93
C GLY A 36 -2.09 14.33 -2.56
N ALA A 37 -3.10 14.69 -1.78
CA ALA A 37 -2.90 15.21 -0.44
C ALA A 37 -2.41 14.11 0.51
N LEU A 38 -2.94 12.89 0.37
CA LEU A 38 -2.51 11.72 1.13
C LEU A 38 -1.05 11.35 0.82
N ALA A 39 -0.68 11.24 -0.47
CA ALA A 39 0.69 10.93 -0.88
C ALA A 39 1.70 11.97 -0.37
N ARG A 40 1.37 13.26 -0.47
CA ARG A 40 2.21 14.33 0.07
C ARG A 40 2.43 14.19 1.58
N ARG A 41 1.37 13.93 2.36
CA ARG A 41 1.46 13.76 3.83
C ARG A 41 2.35 12.58 4.21
N ILE A 42 2.26 11.47 3.48
CA ILE A 42 3.12 10.30 3.70
C ILE A 42 4.58 10.65 3.42
N LEU A 43 4.87 11.34 2.31
CA LEU A 43 6.22 11.77 1.94
C LEU A 43 6.82 12.78 2.94
N SER A 44 6.00 13.67 3.50
CA SER A 44 6.44 14.72 4.43
C SER A 44 6.37 14.34 5.91
N ASP A 45 6.11 13.07 6.23
CA ASP A 45 5.94 12.59 7.61
C ASP A 45 4.79 13.25 8.40
N ASP A 46 3.78 13.79 7.69
CA ASP A 46 2.57 14.45 8.27
C ASP A 46 1.32 13.56 8.10
N TYR A 47 1.51 12.24 8.14
CA TYR A 47 0.44 11.27 7.98
C TYR A 47 -0.24 10.93 9.30
N SER A 48 -1.51 10.58 9.22
CA SER A 48 -2.20 9.84 10.28
C SER A 48 -1.94 8.34 10.17
N LEU A 49 -2.14 7.59 11.26
CA LEU A 49 -2.11 6.13 11.19
C LEU A 49 -3.19 5.57 10.24
N ALA A 50 -4.31 6.27 10.11
CA ALA A 50 -5.36 5.88 9.17
C ALA A 50 -4.87 5.98 7.72
N ASP A 51 -4.06 6.99 7.37
CA ASP A 51 -3.50 7.11 6.03
C ASP A 51 -2.64 5.89 5.69
N LEU A 52 -1.79 5.42 6.63
CA LEU A 52 -0.96 4.23 6.42
C LEU A 52 -1.80 2.96 6.35
N HIS A 53 -2.62 2.71 7.38
CA HIS A 53 -3.37 1.46 7.51
C HIS A 53 -4.38 1.28 6.38
N GLN A 54 -5.15 2.32 6.04
CA GLN A 54 -6.13 2.20 4.95
C GLN A 54 -5.46 2.04 3.59
N THR A 55 -4.30 2.69 3.37
CA THR A 55 -3.54 2.48 2.13
C THR A 55 -3.09 1.03 2.00
N ILE A 56 -2.47 0.45 3.03
CA ILE A 56 -2.01 -0.94 2.98
C ILE A 56 -3.19 -1.91 2.77
N ARG A 57 -4.28 -1.73 3.53
CA ARG A 57 -5.46 -2.60 3.44
C ARG A 57 -6.09 -2.55 2.05
N LEU A 58 -6.33 -1.35 1.53
CA LEU A 58 -6.95 -1.19 0.22
C LEU A 58 -6.01 -1.64 -0.90
N ALA A 59 -4.70 -1.49 -0.72
CA ALA A 59 -3.73 -2.00 -1.68
C ALA A 59 -3.69 -3.53 -1.75
N LEU A 60 -3.76 -4.22 -0.60
CA LEU A 60 -3.91 -5.69 -0.56
C LEU A 60 -5.17 -6.13 -1.30
N ILE A 61 -6.30 -5.44 -1.07
CA ILE A 61 -7.57 -5.74 -1.75
C ILE A 61 -7.46 -5.50 -3.25
N GLY A 62 -6.82 -4.40 -3.67
CA GLY A 62 -6.61 -4.12 -5.08
C GLY A 62 -5.62 -5.08 -5.75
N GLY A 63 -4.71 -5.69 -4.98
CA GLY A 63 -3.84 -6.78 -5.43
C GLY A 63 -4.50 -8.17 -5.41
N GLY A 64 -5.76 -8.28 -5.00
CA GLY A 64 -6.54 -9.52 -5.05
C GLY A 64 -6.70 -10.26 -3.72
N THR A 65 -6.20 -9.72 -2.62
CA THR A 65 -6.43 -10.30 -1.27
C THR A 65 -7.89 -10.08 -0.85
N ASP A 66 -8.51 -11.08 -0.24
CA ASP A 66 -9.89 -10.94 0.28
C ASP A 66 -9.98 -9.81 1.34
N PRO A 67 -11.07 -9.00 1.37
CA PRO A 67 -11.18 -7.89 2.32
C PRO A 67 -11.14 -8.28 3.81
N GLN A 68 -11.61 -9.47 4.18
CA GLN A 68 -11.54 -9.98 5.54
C GLN A 68 -10.12 -10.44 5.86
N GLU A 69 -9.47 -11.12 4.92
CA GLU A 69 -8.07 -11.52 5.03
C GLU A 69 -7.14 -10.30 5.16
N ALA A 70 -7.30 -9.28 4.31
CA ALA A 70 -6.53 -8.04 4.39
C ALA A 70 -6.65 -7.38 5.77
N ALA A 71 -7.85 -7.37 6.36
CA ALA A 71 -8.05 -6.85 7.71
C ALA A 71 -7.34 -7.71 8.78
N ALA A 72 -7.36 -9.03 8.65
CA ALA A 72 -6.65 -9.94 9.55
C ALA A 72 -5.12 -9.75 9.45
N LEU A 73 -4.58 -9.60 8.24
CA LEU A 73 -3.16 -9.34 8.02
C LEU A 73 -2.70 -8.02 8.65
N LEU A 74 -3.50 -6.95 8.53
CA LEU A 74 -3.21 -5.70 9.23
C LEU A 74 -3.18 -5.90 10.75
N SER A 75 -4.14 -6.65 11.29
CA SER A 75 -4.21 -6.93 12.72
C SER A 75 -3.00 -7.73 13.22
N ALA A 76 -2.48 -8.66 12.43
CA ALA A 76 -1.36 -9.52 12.81
C ALA A 76 0.00 -8.86 12.57
N TYR A 77 0.14 -8.13 11.46
CA TYR A 77 1.45 -7.74 10.92
C TYR A 77 1.66 -6.22 10.78
N VAL A 78 0.64 -5.39 11.03
CA VAL A 78 0.77 -3.93 10.95
C VAL A 78 0.54 -3.27 12.31
N TYR A 79 -0.64 -3.47 12.92
CA TYR A 79 -1.01 -2.79 14.17
C TYR A 79 -0.06 -3.04 15.36
N PRO A 80 0.50 -4.26 15.57
CA PRO A 80 1.40 -4.50 16.70
C PRO A 80 2.87 -4.13 16.39
N ARG A 81 3.17 -3.64 15.18
CA ARG A 81 4.54 -3.37 14.72
C ARG A 81 4.89 -1.87 14.83
N PRO A 82 6.19 -1.53 14.84
CA PRO A 82 6.64 -0.15 14.74
C PRO A 82 6.05 0.57 13.51
N VAL A 83 5.54 1.79 13.72
CA VAL A 83 4.85 2.60 12.69
C VAL A 83 5.69 2.79 11.42
N ASN A 84 7.02 2.88 11.55
CA ASN A 84 7.91 3.06 10.41
C ASN A 84 7.88 1.88 9.43
N GLU A 85 7.58 0.65 9.86
CA GLU A 85 7.43 -0.49 8.95
C GLU A 85 6.23 -0.27 8.02
N ALA A 86 5.09 0.14 8.58
CA ALA A 86 3.89 0.49 7.81
C ALA A 86 4.15 1.68 6.87
N ARG A 87 4.89 2.68 7.33
CA ARG A 87 5.25 3.86 6.51
C ARG A 87 6.07 3.46 5.28
N LEU A 88 7.11 2.65 5.46
CA LEU A 88 7.98 2.22 4.36
C LEU A 88 7.20 1.41 3.32
N LEU A 89 6.35 0.47 3.76
CA LEU A 89 5.46 -0.27 2.86
C LEU A 89 4.52 0.68 2.10
N THR A 90 3.91 1.64 2.80
CA THR A 90 3.01 2.62 2.20
C THR A 90 3.72 3.47 1.14
N LEU A 91 4.97 3.88 1.38
CA LEU A 91 5.77 4.62 0.41
C LEU A 91 6.00 3.82 -0.88
N SER A 92 6.32 2.53 -0.77
CA SER A 92 6.49 1.65 -1.95
C SER A 92 5.18 1.52 -2.74
N ILE A 93 4.06 1.30 -2.06
CA ILE A 93 2.73 1.18 -2.67
C ILE A 93 2.32 2.46 -3.39
N VAL A 94 2.45 3.61 -2.72
CA VAL A 94 2.11 4.91 -3.31
C VAL A 94 3.06 5.22 -4.47
N GLY A 95 4.35 4.92 -4.35
CA GLY A 95 5.32 5.07 -5.42
C GLY A 95 4.95 4.29 -6.67
N ALA A 96 4.60 3.01 -6.51
CA ALA A 96 4.14 2.14 -7.61
C ALA A 96 2.85 2.68 -8.27
N ALA A 97 1.90 3.19 -7.48
CA ALA A 97 0.68 3.80 -8.02
C ALA A 97 0.93 5.11 -8.78
N TYR A 98 1.91 5.91 -8.34
CA TYR A 98 2.25 7.21 -8.93
C TYR A 98 3.09 7.11 -10.19
N PHE A 99 4.17 6.34 -10.12
CA PHE A 99 5.21 6.32 -11.14
C PHE A 99 5.10 5.08 -12.04
N GLY A 100 4.27 4.12 -11.64
CA GLY A 100 4.30 2.78 -12.18
C GLY A 100 5.50 1.98 -11.65
N THR A 101 5.50 0.69 -11.95
CA THR A 101 6.60 -0.23 -11.75
C THR A 101 7.21 -0.61 -13.10
N ASP A 102 8.51 -0.39 -13.24
CA ASP A 102 9.24 -0.94 -14.37
C ASP A 102 9.25 -2.47 -14.22
N ALA A 103 8.71 -3.16 -15.23
CA ALA A 103 8.45 -4.60 -15.20
C ALA A 103 9.73 -5.49 -15.18
N GLU A 104 10.91 -4.94 -14.89
CA GLU A 104 12.21 -5.62 -15.05
C GLU A 104 13.16 -5.51 -13.84
N GLY A 105 12.76 -4.86 -12.74
CA GLY A 105 13.63 -4.61 -11.59
C GLY A 105 13.89 -5.78 -10.62
N GLU A 106 13.23 -6.93 -10.78
CA GLU A 106 13.32 -8.05 -9.82
C GLU A 106 14.19 -9.23 -10.27
N LYS A 107 14.88 -9.14 -11.41
CA LYS A 107 15.79 -10.22 -11.85
C LYS A 107 17.26 -10.09 -11.45
N GLU A 108 17.67 -9.05 -10.74
CA GLU A 108 19.07 -8.91 -10.30
C GLU A 108 19.19 -8.72 -8.79
N ALA A 109 18.84 -9.77 -8.04
CA ALA A 109 19.34 -9.99 -6.69
C ALA A 109 19.34 -11.48 -6.31
N GLN A 110 20.04 -12.32 -7.07
CA GLN A 110 20.73 -13.51 -6.53
C GLN A 110 21.79 -14.05 -7.48
#